data_AF-A0A354CVW2-F1
#
_entry.id   AF-A0A354CVW2-F1
#
_cell.length_a   1.000
_cell.length_b   1.000
_cell.length_c   1.000
_cell.angle_alpha   90.00
_cell.angle_beta   90.00
_cell.angle_gamma   90.00
#
_symmetry.space_group_name_H-M   'P 1'
#
loop_
_entity.id
_entity.type
_entity.pdbx_description
1 polymer ?
#
loop_
_entity_poly.entity_id
_entity_poly.type
_entity_poly.pdbx_seq_one_letter_code
_entity_poly.pdbx_strand_id
1 'polypeptide(L)'
;TQGGPLMHIIAAKAVCFKEALEPSFKEYGKQIIKNCQALAEELIKRGFRLVTGGTDNHLMLVDLRPFNVTGKELEKRLDDVYITVNKNAIPNDPEKPFVTS
;
A
#
# COMPACT_ATOMS: atom_id res chain seq x y z
N THR A 1 9.83 20.11 -22.98
CA THR A 1 9.33 19.02 -23.84
C THR A 1 10.10 17.76 -23.53
N GLN A 2 9.53 16.57 -23.74
CA GLN A 2 10.36 15.36 -23.78
C GLN A 2 11.15 15.32 -25.10
N GLY A 3 12.31 14.66 -25.10
CA GLY A 3 13.18 14.50 -26.28
C GLY A 3 12.85 13.21 -27.05
N GLY A 4 13.88 12.38 -27.30
CA GLY A 4 13.69 11.07 -27.92
C GLY A 4 12.99 10.06 -27.00
N PRO A 5 12.14 9.17 -27.54
CA PRO A 5 11.43 8.17 -26.74
C PRO A 5 12.39 7.13 -26.14
N LEU A 6 12.09 6.68 -24.92
CA LEU A 6 12.80 5.56 -24.28
C LEU A 6 12.27 4.24 -24.84
N MET A 7 12.74 3.85 -26.03
CA MET A 7 12.23 2.68 -26.76
C MET A 7 12.33 1.38 -25.96
N HIS A 8 13.34 1.23 -25.09
CA HIS A 8 13.46 0.08 -24.20
C HIS A 8 12.34 0.02 -23.15
N ILE A 9 11.88 1.16 -22.62
CA ILE A 9 10.74 1.24 -21.69
C ILE A 9 9.44 0.97 -22.44
N ILE A 10 9.29 1.48 -23.66
CA ILE A 10 8.11 1.22 -24.50
C ILE A 10 7.99 -0.27 -24.79
N ALA A 11 9.09 -0.93 -25.15
CA ALA A 11 9.13 -2.38 -25.36
C ALA A 11 8.76 -3.15 -24.07
N ALA A 12 9.32 -2.76 -22.92
CA ALA A 12 8.98 -3.39 -21.63
C ALA A 12 7.48 -3.24 -21.29
N LYS A 13 6.89 -2.06 -21.51
CA LYS A 13 5.45 -1.84 -21.31
C LYS A 13 4.59 -2.70 -22.24
N ALA A 14 5.01 -2.92 -23.48
CA ALA A 14 4.30 -3.82 -24.40
C ALA A 14 4.25 -5.26 -23.86
N VAL A 15 5.33 -5.74 -23.24
CA VAL A 15 5.36 -7.03 -22.55
C VAL A 15 4.37 -7.03 -21.37
N CYS A 16 4.42 -6.01 -20.50
CA CYS A 16 3.48 -5.91 -19.37
C CYS A 16 2.01 -5.88 -19.81
N PHE A 17 1.68 -5.20 -20.92
CA PHE A 17 0.31 -5.18 -21.44
C PHE A 17 -0.13 -6.53 -21.99
N LYS A 18 0.76 -7.28 -22.63
CA LYS A 18 0.47 -8.66 -23.04
C LYS A 18 0.16 -9.52 -21.81
N GLU A 19 1.01 -9.49 -20.78
CA GLU A 19 0.79 -10.24 -19.54
C GLU A 19 -0.51 -9.84 -18.83
N ALA A 20 -0.85 -8.55 -18.82
CA ALA A 20 -2.08 -8.05 -18.22
C ALA A 20 -3.36 -8.55 -18.93
N LEU A 21 -3.26 -8.95 -20.20
CA LEU A 21 -4.37 -9.52 -20.97
C LEU A 21 -4.54 -11.04 -20.76
N GLU A 22 -3.55 -11.71 -20.16
CA GLU A 22 -3.64 -13.14 -19.89
C GLU A 22 -4.71 -13.42 -18.80
N PRO A 23 -5.52 -14.50 -18.91
CA PRO A 23 -6.54 -14.84 -17.91
C PRO A 23 -5.97 -15.00 -16.49
N SER A 24 -4.73 -15.44 -16.36
CA SER A 24 -4.02 -15.58 -15.08
C SER A 24 -3.86 -14.23 -14.35
N PHE A 25 -3.70 -13.13 -15.09
CA PHE A 25 -3.58 -11.80 -14.49
C PHE A 25 -4.89 -11.35 -13.82
N LYS A 26 -6.04 -11.76 -14.36
CA LYS A 26 -7.35 -11.53 -13.73
C LYS A 26 -7.48 -12.29 -12.41
N GLU A 27 -7.03 -13.55 -12.37
CA GLU A 27 -7.02 -14.34 -11.12
C GLU A 27 -6.03 -13.77 -10.11
N TYR A 28 -4.86 -13.30 -10.55
CA TYR A 28 -3.91 -12.57 -9.72
C TYR A 28 -4.54 -11.30 -9.11
N GLY A 29 -5.24 -10.49 -9.90
CA GLY A 29 -5.95 -9.31 -9.43
C GLY A 29 -7.00 -9.61 -8.36
N LYS A 30 -7.78 -10.69 -8.53
CA LYS A 30 -8.72 -11.15 -7.48
C LYS A 30 -7.99 -11.57 -6.21
N GLN A 31 -6.85 -12.24 -6.33
CA GLN A 31 -6.07 -12.69 -5.18
C GLN A 31 -5.47 -11.51 -4.39
N ILE A 32 -5.06 -10.42 -5.06
CA ILE A 32 -4.61 -9.19 -4.40
C ILE A 32 -5.70 -8.66 -3.47
N ILE A 33 -6.92 -8.49 -3.98
CA ILE A 33 -8.04 -7.95 -3.19
C ILE A 33 -8.37 -8.86 -2.01
N LYS A 34 -8.43 -10.19 -2.23
CA LYS A 34 -8.66 -11.17 -1.16
C LYS A 34 -7.60 -11.09 -0.06
N ASN A 35 -6.33 -10.99 -0.43
CA ASN A 35 -5.23 -10.88 0.52
C ASN A 35 -5.33 -9.59 1.34
N CYS A 36 -5.63 -8.47 0.68
CA CYS A 36 -5.76 -7.17 1.35
C CYS A 36 -6.96 -7.14 2.30
N GLN A 37 -8.09 -7.74 1.93
CA GLN A 37 -9.25 -7.90 2.81
C GLN A 37 -8.92 -8.77 4.03
N ALA A 38 -8.26 -9.91 3.84
CA ALA A 38 -7.84 -10.78 4.94
C ALA A 38 -6.88 -10.07 5.91
N LEU A 39 -5.90 -9.31 5.38
CA LEU A 39 -5.00 -8.51 6.22
C LEU A 39 -5.74 -7.42 6.99
N ALA A 40 -6.65 -6.69 6.31
CA ALA A 40 -7.45 -5.64 6.94
C ALA A 40 -8.30 -6.19 8.09
N GLU A 41 -8.98 -7.31 7.88
CA GLU A 41 -9.78 -7.99 8.90
C GLU A 41 -8.94 -8.39 10.12
N GLU A 42 -7.75 -8.95 9.90
CA GLU A 42 -6.87 -9.39 10.97
C GLU A 42 -6.27 -8.21 11.76
N LEU A 43 -5.93 -7.12 11.08
CA LEU A 43 -5.50 -5.87 11.75
C LEU A 43 -6.61 -5.30 12.63
N ILE A 44 -7.85 -5.26 12.13
CA ILE A 44 -9.01 -4.79 12.90
C ILE A 44 -9.23 -5.68 14.14
N LYS A 45 -9.17 -7.01 13.98
CA LYS A 45 -9.28 -7.96 15.11
C LYS A 45 -8.19 -7.74 16.17
N ARG A 46 -7.00 -7.27 15.77
CA ARG A 46 -5.88 -6.93 16.65
C ARG A 46 -5.96 -5.52 17.24
N GLY A 47 -7.05 -4.80 17.00
CA GLY A 47 -7.31 -3.48 17.57
C GLY A 47 -6.76 -2.31 16.76
N PHE A 48 -6.25 -2.54 15.54
CA PHE A 48 -5.87 -1.45 14.66
C PHE A 48 -7.11 -0.79 14.06
N ARG A 49 -7.10 0.55 14.01
CA ARG A 49 -8.11 1.32 13.29
C ARG A 49 -7.66 1.52 11.85
N LEU A 50 -8.50 1.15 10.89
CA LEU A 50 -8.31 1.50 9.48
C LEU A 50 -9.13 2.75 9.14
N VAL A 51 -8.60 3.66 8.32
CA VAL A 51 -9.21 4.98 8.03
C VAL A 51 -10.67 4.85 7.54
N THR A 52 -10.96 3.85 6.71
CA THR A 52 -12.31 3.55 6.17
C THR A 52 -12.94 2.28 6.78
N GLY A 53 -12.31 1.67 7.78
CA GLY A 53 -12.78 0.43 8.40
C GLY A 53 -12.54 -0.86 7.59
N GLY A 54 -11.83 -0.79 6.46
CA GLY A 54 -11.55 -1.93 5.60
C GLY A 54 -10.81 -1.55 4.32
N THR A 55 -10.91 -2.38 3.29
CA THR A 55 -10.41 -2.09 1.94
C THR A 55 -11.19 -2.84 0.86
N ASP A 56 -11.38 -2.16 -0.28
CA ASP A 56 -11.96 -2.74 -1.50
C ASP A 56 -10.91 -2.87 -2.62
N ASN A 57 -9.63 -2.63 -2.32
CA ASN A 57 -8.54 -2.63 -3.30
C ASN A 57 -7.26 -3.26 -2.73
N HIS A 58 -6.10 -2.81 -3.18
CA HIS A 58 -4.79 -3.41 -2.90
C HIS A 58 -4.05 -2.78 -1.69
N LEU A 59 -4.64 -1.83 -0.98
CA LEU A 59 -4.01 -1.16 0.15
C LEU A 59 -5.00 -0.82 1.26
N MET A 60 -4.49 -0.47 2.44
CA MET A 60 -5.25 0.08 3.55
C MET A 60 -4.41 1.13 4.28
N LEU A 61 -5.08 2.07 4.96
CA LEU A 61 -4.42 3.06 5.80
C LEU A 61 -4.70 2.76 7.26
N VAL A 62 -3.64 2.58 8.04
CA VAL A 62 -3.70 2.30 9.48
C VAL A 62 -3.55 3.61 10.25
N ASP A 63 -4.46 3.88 11.18
CA ASP A 63 -4.40 5.00 12.11
C ASP A 63 -3.64 4.57 13.38
N LEU A 64 -2.43 5.08 13.57
CA LEU A 64 -1.56 4.71 14.69
C LEU A 64 -1.74 5.60 15.93
N ARG A 65 -2.56 6.65 15.87
CA ARG A 65 -2.85 7.53 17.02
C ARG A 65 -3.29 6.77 18.28
N PRO A 66 -4.11 5.70 18.21
CA PRO A 66 -4.47 4.90 19.38
C PRO A 66 -3.27 4.24 20.09
N PHE A 67 -2.15 4.05 19.38
CA PHE A 67 -0.93 3.44 19.89
C PHE A 67 0.12 4.47 20.31
N ASN A 68 -0.14 5.76 20.12
CA ASN A 68 0.79 6.86 20.45
C ASN A 68 2.19 6.67 19.85
N VAL A 69 2.22 6.14 18.62
CA VAL A 69 3.42 5.96 17.78
C VAL A 69 3.16 6.70 16.47
N THR A 70 4.20 7.31 15.91
CA THR A 70 4.11 7.99 14.60
C THR A 70 4.39 7.04 13.45
N GLY A 71 3.89 7.34 12.25
CA GLY A 71 4.14 6.56 11.04
C GLY A 71 5.63 6.47 10.74
N LYS A 72 6.39 7.56 10.94
CA LYS A 72 7.85 7.57 10.80
C LYS A 72 8.55 6.61 11.76
N GLU A 73 8.08 6.52 12.99
CA GLU A 73 8.65 5.61 13.98
C GLU A 73 8.31 4.15 13.66
N LEU A 74 7.05 3.86 13.34
CA LEU A 74 6.63 2.49 13.03
C LEU A 74 7.26 1.98 11.73
N GLU A 75 7.33 2.82 10.69
CA GLU A 75 8.02 2.51 9.42
C GLU A 75 9.45 2.05 9.71
N LYS A 76 10.21 2.78 10.54
CA LYS A 76 11.57 2.42 10.89
C LYS A 76 11.65 1.10 11.68
N ARG A 77 10.80 0.92 12.69
CA ARG A 77 10.78 -0.31 13.50
C ARG A 77 10.44 -1.55 12.68
N LEU A 78 9.56 -1.40 11.68
CA LEU A 78 9.21 -2.47 10.76
C LEU A 78 10.37 -2.76 9.78
N ASP A 79 11.06 -1.73 9.30
CA ASP A 79 12.24 -1.87 8.45
C ASP A 79 13.39 -2.60 9.18
N ASP A 80 13.58 -2.35 10.48
CA ASP A 80 14.56 -3.06 11.32
C ASP A 80 14.30 -4.58 11.41
N VAL A 81 13.08 -5.03 11.07
CA VAL A 81 12.69 -6.45 10.98
C VAL A 81 12.31 -6.88 9.57
N TYR A 82 12.79 -6.16 8.55
CA TYR A 82 12.63 -6.46 7.12
C TYR A 82 11.18 -6.42 6.62
N ILE A 83 10.32 -5.62 7.26
CA ILE A 83 8.96 -5.32 6.79
C ILE A 83 8.94 -3.91 6.22
N THR A 84 8.98 -3.81 4.89
CA THR A 84 8.92 -2.52 4.20
C THR A 84 7.48 -2.01 4.09
N VAL A 85 7.24 -0.85 4.70
CA VAL A 85 6.00 -0.09 4.58
C VAL A 85 6.32 1.39 4.32
N ASN A 86 5.31 2.23 4.19
CA ASN A 86 5.51 3.67 4.15
C ASN A 86 4.54 4.38 5.10
N LYS A 87 5.03 5.41 5.77
CA LYS A 87 4.20 6.35 6.53
C LYS A 87 3.30 7.16 5.58
N ASN A 88 2.07 7.42 6.00
CA ASN A 88 1.06 8.14 5.21
C ASN A 88 0.27 9.07 6.12
N ALA A 89 -0.03 10.27 5.63
CA ALA A 89 -0.97 11.15 6.30
C ALA A 89 -2.38 10.56 6.24
N ILE A 90 -3.12 10.72 7.33
CA ILE A 90 -4.52 10.32 7.44
C ILE A 90 -5.44 11.55 7.56
N PRO A 91 -6.77 11.41 7.40
CA PRO A 91 -7.69 12.52 7.62
C PRO A 91 -7.54 13.12 9.03
N ASN A 92 -7.36 14.44 9.09
CA ASN A 92 -7.14 15.20 10.32
C ASN A 92 -5.93 14.69 11.13
N ASP A 93 -4.84 14.37 10.45
CA ASP A 93 -3.56 14.02 11.08
C ASP A 93 -2.99 15.23 11.84
N PRO A 94 -2.75 15.13 13.16
CA PRO A 94 -2.14 16.22 13.93
C PRO A 94 -0.63 16.35 13.66
N GLU A 95 0.00 15.33 13.08
CA GLU A 95 1.44 15.29 12.83
C GLU A 95 1.83 16.05 11.55
N LYS A 96 3.11 16.43 11.48
CA LYS A 96 3.66 17.07 10.27
C LYS A 96 3.70 16.08 9.09
N PRO A 97 3.62 16.56 7.83
CA PRO A 97 3.64 15.69 6.64
C PRO A 97 4.82 14.71 6.52
N PHE A 98 5.95 14.99 7.18
CA PHE A 98 7.14 14.12 7.19
C PHE A 98 7.20 13.11 8.36
N VAL A 99 6.24 13.17 9.26
CA VAL A 99 6.15 12.34 10.47
C VAL A 99 4.93 11.41 10.38
N THR A 100 3.76 12.02 10.16
CA THR A 100 2.41 11.40 10.02
C THR A 100 2.00 10.49 11.17
N SER A 101 0.70 10.25 11.32
CA SER A 101 0.14 9.30 12.29
C SER A 101 0.70 7.91 12.08
#